data_AF-A0A3Q8V6J0-F1
#
_entry.id   AF-A0A3Q8V6J0-F1
#
_cell.length_a   1.000
_cell.length_b   1.000
_cell.length_c   1.000
_cell.angle_alpha   90.00
_cell.angle_beta   90.00
_cell.angle_gamma   90.00
#
_symmetry.space_group_name_H-M   'P 1'
#
loop_
_entity.id
_entity.type
_entity.pdbx_description
1 polymer ?
#
loop_
_entity_poly.entity_id
_entity_poly.type
_entity_poly.pdbx_seq_one_letter_code
_entity_poly.pdbx_strand_id
1 'polypeptide(L)'
;MTHSHTPVQLHGAAARRALLNAGALLVLASITPLINAGLGLGALYDVHWSQRTFHYTALVRIGVGIVVFFWLPWLVIARTPLGRVSPRQRMLHRCAAVSCGALSLCATDPDASLGHAGTVVTGVTLAWLAVEVCRSHGVTLERASREKSPRLRNAEAYKLAKRVFAFCMIGGALSFLGVQALRWFDVDALPVMGDQLAAIGVKSPVDLLAALVVAVAVEDVVIVAATAALMTAAGRPAWQIYTTVCVIEVALHAYFGAPALGMLFFALGRLSIFLRHGRVLPLIIGHAVFDLIGGLLMPLPLHHRLLAAIPVAITIGTVEARLLKMFAEPSARGAAV
;
A
#
# COMPACT_ATOMS: atom_id res chain seq x y z
N MET A 1 -20.83 -19.45 -18.76
CA MET A 1 -21.43 -18.89 -17.53
C MET A 1 -20.86 -17.50 -17.28
N THR A 2 -21.61 -16.46 -17.62
CA THR A 2 -21.28 -15.06 -17.31
C THR A 2 -21.68 -14.77 -15.87
N HIS A 3 -20.77 -14.99 -14.92
CA HIS A 3 -21.00 -14.57 -13.55
C HIS A 3 -21.06 -13.04 -13.52
N SER A 4 -22.26 -12.48 -13.38
CA SER A 4 -22.41 -11.08 -12.98
C SER A 4 -21.76 -10.94 -11.60
N HIS A 5 -20.57 -10.36 -11.56
CA HIS A 5 -19.86 -10.11 -10.30
C HIS A 5 -20.53 -8.95 -9.57
N THR A 6 -21.70 -9.21 -9.00
CA THR A 6 -22.27 -8.33 -7.99
C THR A 6 -21.33 -8.33 -6.78
N PRO A 7 -21.02 -7.15 -6.22
CA PRO A 7 -20.23 -7.08 -5.01
C PRO A 7 -20.94 -7.87 -3.91
N VAL A 8 -20.18 -8.67 -3.14
CA VAL A 8 -20.71 -9.40 -1.99
C VAL A 8 -21.29 -8.40 -1.01
N GLN A 9 -22.58 -8.52 -0.71
CA GLN A 9 -23.24 -7.73 0.33
C GLN A 9 -23.42 -8.61 1.57
N LEU A 10 -22.86 -8.17 2.69
CA LEU A 10 -22.96 -8.81 3.99
C LEU A 10 -24.05 -8.10 4.79
N HIS A 11 -24.81 -8.86 5.58
CA HIS A 11 -25.87 -8.33 6.44
C HIS A 11 -25.67 -8.76 7.90
N GLY A 12 -26.29 -8.02 8.82
CA GLY A 12 -26.35 -8.35 10.24
C GLY A 12 -24.98 -8.59 10.89
N ALA A 13 -24.81 -9.77 11.52
CA ALA A 13 -23.59 -10.12 12.22
C ALA A 13 -22.36 -10.25 11.29
N ALA A 14 -22.55 -10.67 10.04
CA ALA A 14 -21.45 -10.80 9.09
C ALA A 14 -20.87 -9.44 8.72
N ALA A 15 -21.73 -8.46 8.44
CA ALA A 15 -21.32 -7.08 8.17
C ALA A 15 -20.57 -6.46 9.36
N ARG A 16 -21.06 -6.67 10.58
CA ARG A 16 -20.36 -6.21 11.81
C ARG A 16 -18.97 -6.82 11.93
N ARG A 17 -18.83 -8.14 11.73
CA ARG A 17 -17.53 -8.81 11.75
C ARG A 17 -16.58 -8.30 10.67
N ALA A 18 -17.07 -8.05 9.45
CA ALA A 18 -16.25 -7.49 8.38
C ALA A 18 -15.69 -6.11 8.74
N LEU A 19 -16.50 -5.25 9.38
CA LEU A 19 -16.04 -3.93 9.83
C LEU A 19 -15.06 -4.00 10.99
N LEU A 20 -15.28 -4.89 11.96
CA LEU A 20 -14.32 -5.13 13.04
C LEU A 20 -12.97 -5.58 12.47
N ASN A 21 -12.99 -6.51 11.51
CA ASN A 21 -11.78 -6.97 10.85
C ASN A 21 -11.12 -5.86 10.00
N ALA A 22 -11.90 -5.01 9.33
CA ALA A 22 -11.37 -3.86 8.59
C ALA A 22 -10.67 -2.87 9.54
N GLY A 23 -11.31 -2.53 10.67
CA GLY A 23 -10.71 -1.68 11.70
C GLY A 23 -9.45 -2.29 12.31
N ALA A 24 -9.46 -3.59 12.64
CA ALA A 24 -8.29 -4.29 13.17
C ALA A 24 -7.13 -4.31 12.17
N LEU A 25 -7.39 -4.62 10.88
CA LEU A 25 -6.39 -4.54 9.82
C LEU A 25 -5.80 -3.14 9.70
N LEU A 26 -6.66 -2.11 9.69
CA LEU A 26 -6.24 -0.73 9.58
C LEU A 26 -5.36 -0.32 10.76
N VAL A 27 -5.71 -0.69 11.99
CA VAL A 27 -4.89 -0.43 13.18
C VAL A 27 -3.54 -1.15 13.07
N LEU A 28 -3.52 -2.45 12.76
CA LEU A 28 -2.26 -3.20 12.64
C LEU A 28 -1.34 -2.63 11.55
N ALA A 29 -1.91 -2.22 10.42
CA ALA A 29 -1.18 -1.65 9.29
C ALA A 29 -0.67 -0.22 9.55
N SER A 30 -1.43 0.59 10.29
CA SER A 30 -1.15 2.02 10.45
C SER A 30 -0.46 2.37 11.76
N ILE A 31 -0.58 1.58 12.84
CA ILE A 31 -0.10 2.01 14.15
C ILE A 31 1.41 2.29 14.18
N THR A 32 2.23 1.43 13.57
CA THR A 32 3.68 1.63 13.54
C THR A 32 4.07 2.85 12.67
N PRO A 33 3.59 2.99 11.42
CA PRO A 33 3.87 4.20 10.65
C PRO A 33 3.28 5.47 11.27
N LEU A 34 2.11 5.43 11.94
CA LEU A 34 1.54 6.58 12.65
C LEU A 34 2.41 7.01 13.83
N ILE A 35 2.94 6.05 14.61
CA ILE A 35 3.91 6.37 15.67
C ILE A 35 5.14 7.03 15.06
N ASN A 36 5.71 6.47 13.99
CA ASN A 36 6.88 7.04 13.33
C ASN A 36 6.58 8.46 12.77
N ALA A 37 5.42 8.66 12.16
CA ALA A 37 4.97 9.95 11.65
C ALA A 37 4.78 10.97 12.77
N GLY A 38 4.21 10.55 13.90
CA GLY A 38 4.05 11.39 15.10
C GLY A 38 5.38 11.76 15.75
N LEU A 39 6.32 10.82 15.84
CA LEU A 39 7.68 11.08 16.33
C LEU A 39 8.41 12.08 15.41
N GLY A 40 8.30 11.88 14.09
CA GLY A 40 8.86 12.78 13.08
C GLY A 40 8.23 14.18 13.12
N LEU A 41 6.91 14.26 13.24
CA LEU A 41 6.20 15.53 13.42
C LEU A 41 6.63 16.23 14.71
N GLY A 42 6.73 15.52 15.84
CA GLY A 42 7.20 16.11 17.09
C GLY A 42 8.63 16.65 16.99
N ALA A 43 9.51 15.96 16.26
CA ALA A 43 10.86 16.45 16.00
C ALA A 43 10.88 17.77 15.22
N LEU A 44 9.87 18.04 14.37
CA LEU A 44 9.72 19.33 13.71
C LEU A 44 9.37 20.48 14.68
N TYR A 45 8.79 20.16 15.83
CA TYR A 45 8.45 21.11 16.90
C TYR A 45 9.42 21.02 18.09
N ASP A 46 10.63 20.52 17.87
CA ASP A 46 11.67 20.33 18.90
C ASP A 46 11.21 19.53 20.13
N VAL A 47 10.22 18.64 19.95
CA VAL A 47 9.74 17.76 21.01
C VAL A 47 10.79 16.71 21.31
N HIS A 48 11.30 16.72 22.53
CA HIS A 48 12.26 15.75 23.01
C HIS A 48 11.54 14.47 23.47
N TRP A 49 11.78 13.37 22.76
CA TRP A 49 11.21 12.07 23.09
C TRP A 49 12.06 11.33 24.12
N SER A 50 11.44 10.93 25.23
CA SER A 50 12.11 10.12 26.25
C SER A 50 12.47 8.72 25.75
N GLN A 51 13.47 8.08 26.34
CA GLN A 51 13.81 6.68 26.06
C GLN A 51 12.63 5.71 26.28
N ARG A 52 11.71 6.06 27.20
CA ARG A 52 10.47 5.29 27.44
C ARG A 52 9.55 5.27 26.22
N THR A 53 9.50 6.35 25.45
CA THR A 53 8.70 6.43 24.22
C THR A 53 9.15 5.38 23.21
N PHE A 54 10.46 5.22 23.00
CA PHE A 54 11.00 4.19 22.12
C PHE A 54 10.73 2.77 22.63
N HIS A 55 10.77 2.55 23.95
CA HIS A 55 10.37 1.28 24.55
C HIS A 55 8.90 0.94 24.27
N TYR A 56 7.98 1.91 24.43
CA TYR A 56 6.57 1.72 24.09
C TYR A 56 6.36 1.42 22.60
N THR A 57 7.10 2.09 21.71
CA THR A 57 7.07 1.79 20.28
C THR A 57 7.49 0.35 20.00
N ALA A 58 8.53 -0.15 20.67
CA ALA A 58 8.96 -1.54 20.54
C ALA A 58 7.88 -2.51 21.04
N LEU A 59 7.27 -2.23 22.21
CA LEU A 59 6.16 -3.05 22.73
C LEU A 59 4.96 -3.09 21.78
N VAL A 60 4.61 -1.97 21.15
CA VAL A 60 3.55 -1.91 20.15
C VAL A 60 3.89 -2.78 18.93
N ARG A 61 5.13 -2.69 18.42
CA ARG A 61 5.59 -3.52 17.30
C ARG A 61 5.52 -5.01 17.63
N ILE A 62 6.01 -5.41 18.81
CA ILE A 62 5.92 -6.79 19.31
C ILE A 62 4.45 -7.22 19.40
N GLY A 63 3.57 -6.38 19.94
CA GLY A 63 2.13 -6.64 20.00
C GLY A 63 1.51 -6.88 18.62
N VAL A 64 1.85 -6.07 17.62
CA VAL A 64 1.44 -6.26 16.22
C VAL A 64 1.95 -7.61 15.71
N GLY A 65 3.23 -7.92 15.93
CA GLY A 65 3.84 -9.20 15.54
C GLY A 65 3.13 -10.41 16.13
N ILE A 66 2.78 -10.36 17.43
CA ILE A 66 2.03 -11.41 18.13
C ILE A 66 0.64 -11.60 17.49
N VAL A 67 -0.10 -10.51 17.27
CA VAL A 67 -1.44 -10.59 16.68
C VAL A 67 -1.37 -11.19 15.27
N VAL A 68 -0.44 -10.74 14.43
CA VAL A 68 -0.24 -11.28 13.07
C VAL A 68 0.16 -12.75 13.11
N PHE A 69 1.05 -13.14 14.03
CA PHE A 69 1.51 -14.52 14.23
C PHE A 69 0.37 -15.48 14.53
N PHE A 70 -0.62 -15.08 15.33
CA PHE A 70 -1.77 -15.94 15.62
C PHE A 70 -2.87 -15.84 14.56
N TRP A 71 -3.16 -14.64 14.07
CA TRP A 71 -4.33 -14.39 13.24
C TRP A 71 -4.19 -14.98 11.83
N LEU A 72 -3.02 -14.84 11.19
CA LEU A 72 -2.80 -15.35 9.84
C LEU A 72 -2.88 -16.89 9.77
N PRO A 73 -2.13 -17.66 10.59
CA PRO A 73 -2.25 -19.11 10.61
C PRO A 73 -3.66 -19.59 10.94
N TRP A 74 -4.35 -18.93 11.88
CA TRP A 74 -5.74 -19.27 12.20
C TRP A 74 -6.66 -19.21 10.97
N LEU A 75 -6.60 -18.12 10.20
CA LEU A 75 -7.39 -17.97 8.98
C LEU A 75 -7.01 -19.00 7.91
N VAL A 76 -5.71 -19.25 7.71
CA VAL A 76 -5.23 -20.22 6.72
C VAL A 76 -5.63 -21.65 7.10
N ILE A 77 -5.57 -22.00 8.38
CA ILE A 77 -6.04 -23.30 8.90
C ILE A 77 -7.54 -23.44 8.66
N ALA A 78 -8.33 -22.42 8.99
CA ALA A 78 -9.78 -22.42 8.82
C ALA A 78 -10.20 -22.54 7.34
N ARG A 79 -9.45 -21.93 6.41
CA ARG A 79 -9.75 -21.97 4.96
C ARG A 79 -9.37 -23.28 4.27
N THR A 80 -8.53 -24.12 4.89
CA THR A 80 -7.98 -25.34 4.27
C THR A 80 -8.56 -26.63 4.88
N PRO A 81 -9.89 -26.88 4.80
CA PRO A 81 -10.50 -28.08 5.36
C PRO A 81 -10.12 -29.33 4.56
N LEU A 82 -10.25 -30.50 5.21
CA LEU A 82 -9.78 -31.81 4.72
C LEU A 82 -10.27 -32.17 3.30
N GLY A 83 -11.45 -31.73 2.89
CA GLY A 83 -12.07 -32.12 1.61
C GLY A 83 -11.79 -31.22 0.39
N ARG A 84 -11.07 -30.09 0.54
CA ARG A 84 -10.90 -29.12 -0.57
C ARG A 84 -9.48 -29.04 -1.15
N VAL A 85 -8.48 -29.47 -0.39
CA VAL A 85 -7.06 -29.25 -0.71
C VAL A 85 -6.28 -30.52 -0.40
N SER A 86 -5.31 -30.88 -1.25
CA SER A 86 -4.45 -32.03 -1.00
C SER A 86 -3.70 -31.88 0.34
N PRO A 87 -3.41 -32.97 1.06
CA PRO A 87 -2.69 -32.91 2.35
C PRO A 87 -1.36 -32.15 2.29
N ARG A 88 -0.61 -32.31 1.19
CA ARG A 88 0.68 -31.63 0.97
C ARG A 88 0.51 -30.11 0.84
N GLN A 89 -0.40 -29.65 -0.03
CA GLN A 89 -0.66 -28.21 -0.20
C GLN A 89 -1.17 -27.56 1.08
N ARG A 90 -2.02 -28.28 1.84
CA ARG A 90 -2.48 -27.81 3.14
C ARG A 90 -1.34 -27.60 4.12
N MET A 91 -0.42 -28.57 4.22
CA MET A 91 0.75 -28.46 5.09
C MET A 91 1.63 -27.28 4.65
N LEU A 92 1.91 -27.14 3.35
CA LEU A 92 2.69 -26.03 2.81
C LEU A 92 2.11 -24.66 3.17
N HIS A 93 0.81 -24.44 2.96
CA HIS A 93 0.19 -23.15 3.29
C HIS A 93 0.23 -22.85 4.80
N ARG A 94 0.00 -23.87 5.64
CA ARG A 94 0.01 -23.70 7.10
C ARG A 94 1.42 -23.43 7.63
N CYS A 95 2.41 -24.19 7.17
CA CYS A 95 3.82 -23.95 7.50
C CYS A 95 4.25 -22.56 7.03
N ALA A 96 3.91 -22.16 5.80
CA ALA A 96 4.21 -20.82 5.29
C ALA A 96 3.57 -19.72 6.16
N ALA A 97 2.31 -19.87 6.55
CA ALA A 97 1.63 -18.89 7.42
C ALA A 97 2.31 -18.76 8.79
N VAL A 98 2.66 -19.89 9.42
CA VAL A 98 3.36 -19.90 10.71
C VAL A 98 4.76 -19.31 10.59
N SER A 99 5.51 -19.67 9.54
CA SER A 99 6.86 -19.13 9.29
C SER A 99 6.83 -17.63 9.03
N CYS A 100 5.90 -17.13 8.22
CA CYS A 100 5.74 -15.69 7.98
C CYS A 100 5.38 -14.94 9.26
N GLY A 101 4.48 -15.50 10.08
CA GLY A 101 4.16 -14.94 11.40
C GLY A 101 5.37 -14.90 12.32
N ALA A 102 6.12 -16.00 12.41
CA ALA A 102 7.29 -16.12 13.29
C ALA A 102 8.40 -15.16 12.86
N LEU A 103 8.68 -15.09 11.56
CA LEU A 103 9.66 -14.14 11.01
C LEU A 103 9.21 -12.69 11.20
N SER A 104 7.92 -12.39 11.09
CA SER A 104 7.39 -11.05 11.39
C SER A 104 7.56 -10.72 12.86
N LEU A 105 7.32 -11.66 13.78
CA LEU A 105 7.57 -11.46 15.21
C LEU A 105 9.06 -11.24 15.49
N CYS A 106 9.96 -12.04 14.92
CA CYS A 106 11.39 -11.83 15.04
C CYS A 106 11.83 -10.48 14.47
N ALA A 107 11.18 -10.00 13.41
CA ALA A 107 11.46 -8.69 12.81
C ALA A 107 11.02 -7.50 13.67
N THR A 108 10.24 -7.73 14.73
CA THR A 108 9.87 -6.66 15.68
C THR A 108 10.96 -6.36 16.70
N ASP A 109 11.91 -7.29 16.88
CA ASP A 109 13.06 -7.11 17.74
C ASP A 109 14.11 -6.25 17.03
N PRO A 110 14.45 -5.06 17.54
CA PRO A 110 15.47 -4.20 16.95
C PRO A 110 16.88 -4.83 16.99
N ASP A 111 17.14 -5.78 17.89
CA ASP A 111 18.43 -6.45 18.04
C ASP A 111 18.52 -7.71 17.18
N ALA A 112 17.39 -8.26 16.74
CA ALA A 112 17.34 -9.33 15.77
C ALA A 112 17.73 -8.76 14.40
N SER A 113 18.94 -9.07 13.95
CA SER A 113 19.64 -8.56 12.76
C SER A 113 18.98 -8.86 11.39
N LEU A 114 17.66 -9.04 11.32
CA LEU A 114 16.91 -9.27 10.09
C LEU A 114 16.86 -8.05 9.17
N GLY A 115 17.07 -6.84 9.70
CA GLY A 115 17.20 -5.60 8.94
C GLY A 115 16.10 -5.43 7.88
N HIS A 116 16.50 -5.19 6.63
CA HIS A 116 15.58 -4.99 5.51
C HIS A 116 14.67 -6.19 5.23
N ALA A 117 15.17 -7.41 5.43
CA ALA A 117 14.38 -8.62 5.20
C ALA A 117 13.22 -8.69 6.20
N GLY A 118 13.46 -8.34 7.46
CA GLY A 118 12.41 -8.28 8.49
C GLY A 118 11.30 -7.28 8.15
N THR A 119 11.67 -6.09 7.68
CA THR A 119 10.73 -5.05 7.23
C THR A 119 9.85 -5.55 6.08
N VAL A 120 10.47 -6.13 5.03
CA VAL A 120 9.75 -6.69 3.87
C VAL A 120 8.82 -7.82 4.29
N VAL A 121 9.30 -8.77 5.09
CA VAL A 121 8.50 -9.90 5.57
C VAL A 121 7.28 -9.41 6.36
N THR A 122 7.45 -8.40 7.20
CA THR A 122 6.35 -7.82 7.98
C THR A 122 5.27 -7.22 7.07
N GLY A 123 5.66 -6.39 6.09
CA GLY A 123 4.71 -5.78 5.14
C GLY A 123 3.98 -6.83 4.29
N VAL A 124 4.72 -7.81 3.74
CA VAL A 124 4.14 -8.90 2.94
C VAL A 124 3.20 -9.79 3.77
N THR A 125 3.56 -10.06 5.02
CA THR A 125 2.72 -10.87 5.93
C THR A 125 1.42 -10.14 6.27
N LEU A 126 1.47 -8.82 6.50
CA LEU A 126 0.26 -8.00 6.69
C LEU A 126 -0.62 -7.96 5.44
N ALA A 127 -0.04 -7.81 4.25
CA ALA A 127 -0.78 -7.89 2.99
C ALA A 127 -1.44 -9.26 2.80
N TRP A 128 -0.73 -10.35 3.13
CA TRP A 128 -1.30 -11.70 3.07
C TRP A 128 -2.43 -11.88 4.09
N LEU A 129 -2.25 -11.41 5.33
CA LEU A 129 -3.30 -11.40 6.35
C LEU A 129 -4.55 -10.67 5.83
N ALA A 130 -4.39 -9.48 5.24
CA ALA A 130 -5.51 -8.72 4.68
C ALA A 130 -6.24 -9.48 3.56
N VAL A 131 -5.50 -10.16 2.68
CA VAL A 131 -6.07 -11.03 1.65
C VAL A 131 -6.86 -12.20 2.25
N GLU A 132 -6.32 -12.88 3.27
CA GLU A 132 -7.02 -14.00 3.93
C GLU A 132 -8.25 -13.53 4.72
N VAL A 133 -8.19 -12.36 5.37
CA VAL A 133 -9.35 -11.74 6.02
C VAL A 133 -10.44 -11.47 4.98
N CYS A 134 -10.13 -10.82 3.86
CA CYS A 134 -11.10 -10.58 2.78
C CYS A 134 -11.70 -11.89 2.25
N ARG A 135 -10.86 -12.90 2.02
CA ARG A 135 -11.31 -14.24 1.57
C ARG A 135 -12.24 -14.91 2.57
N SER A 136 -12.01 -14.74 3.88
CA SER A 136 -12.88 -15.29 4.93
C SER A 136 -14.30 -14.70 4.91
N HIS A 137 -14.46 -13.53 4.30
CA HIS A 137 -15.74 -12.86 4.07
C HIS A 137 -16.26 -13.01 2.62
N GLY A 138 -15.62 -13.85 1.81
CA GLY A 138 -15.98 -14.04 0.39
C GLY A 138 -15.61 -12.86 -0.52
N VAL A 139 -14.82 -11.91 -0.04
CA VAL A 139 -14.43 -10.71 -0.77
C VAL A 139 -13.09 -10.93 -1.50
N THR A 140 -13.02 -10.54 -2.77
CA THR A 140 -11.80 -10.59 -3.58
C THR A 140 -11.24 -9.19 -3.85
N LEU A 141 -9.92 -9.04 -3.70
CA LEU A 141 -9.24 -7.75 -3.93
C LEU A 141 -8.81 -7.51 -5.38
N GLU A 142 -8.62 -8.59 -6.15
CA GLU A 142 -8.37 -8.51 -7.59
C GLU A 142 -9.56 -9.15 -8.31
N ARG A 143 -10.44 -8.29 -8.83
CA ARG A 143 -11.51 -8.69 -9.73
C ARG A 143 -10.94 -9.04 -11.09
N ALA A 144 -11.44 -10.12 -11.67
CA ALA A 144 -11.14 -10.43 -13.06
C ALA A 144 -11.59 -9.28 -13.96
N SER A 145 -10.74 -8.88 -14.91
CA SER A 145 -11.16 -7.96 -15.96
C SER A 145 -12.29 -8.60 -16.76
N ARG A 146 -13.25 -7.77 -17.21
CA ARG A 146 -14.33 -8.20 -18.11
C ARG A 146 -13.80 -8.57 -19.50
N GLU A 147 -12.60 -8.10 -19.81
CA GLU A 147 -11.95 -8.30 -21.08
C GLU A 147 -11.45 -9.74 -21.21
N LYS A 148 -11.86 -10.41 -22.29
CA LYS A 148 -11.49 -11.80 -22.56
C LYS A 148 -10.11 -11.88 -23.20
N SER A 149 -9.74 -10.88 -24.00
CA SER A 149 -8.43 -10.84 -24.65
C SER A 149 -7.33 -10.51 -23.62
N PRO A 150 -6.30 -11.36 -23.45
CA PRO A 150 -5.19 -11.06 -22.55
C PRO A 150 -4.50 -9.74 -22.86
N ARG A 151 -4.42 -9.36 -24.15
CA ARG A 151 -3.81 -8.10 -24.60
C ARG A 151 -4.60 -6.88 -24.12
N LEU A 152 -5.91 -6.87 -24.36
CA LEU A 152 -6.78 -5.77 -23.95
C LEU A 152 -6.89 -5.67 -22.42
N ARG A 153 -6.86 -6.79 -21.70
CA ARG A 153 -6.78 -6.82 -20.23
C ARG A 153 -5.49 -6.19 -19.68
N ASN A 154 -4.35 -6.47 -20.33
CA ASN A 154 -3.07 -5.85 -19.98
C ASN A 154 -3.07 -4.36 -20.30
N ALA A 155 -3.66 -3.95 -21.43
CA ALA A 155 -3.83 -2.56 -21.79
C ALA A 155 -4.71 -1.80 -20.78
N GLU A 156 -5.81 -2.41 -20.32
CA GLU A 156 -6.65 -1.86 -19.25
C GLU A 156 -5.85 -1.72 -17.94
N ALA A 157 -5.13 -2.77 -17.53
CA ALA A 157 -4.30 -2.74 -16.33
C ALA A 157 -3.25 -1.62 -16.37
N TYR A 158 -2.59 -1.46 -17.52
CA TYR A 158 -1.62 -0.39 -17.75
C TYR A 158 -2.27 1.00 -17.67
N LYS A 159 -3.42 1.20 -18.31
CA LYS A 159 -4.17 2.47 -18.23
C LYS A 159 -4.55 2.82 -16.78
N LEU A 160 -4.94 1.82 -15.98
CA LEU A 160 -5.25 2.02 -14.57
C LEU A 160 -3.99 2.37 -13.77
N ALA A 161 -2.89 1.64 -13.95
CA ALA A 161 -1.62 1.92 -13.29
C ALA A 161 -1.09 3.31 -13.62
N LYS A 162 -1.20 3.75 -14.88
CA LYS A 162 -0.85 5.12 -15.31
C LYS A 162 -1.69 6.19 -14.61
N ARG A 163 -3.00 5.95 -14.45
CA ARG A 163 -3.88 6.88 -13.70
C ARG A 163 -3.50 6.94 -12.23
N VAL A 164 -3.19 5.79 -11.61
CA VAL A 164 -2.70 5.74 -10.23
C VAL A 164 -1.42 6.54 -10.10
N PHE A 165 -0.43 6.27 -10.95
CA PHE A 165 0.83 7.02 -11.00
C PHE A 165 0.59 8.54 -11.11
N ALA A 166 -0.35 8.97 -11.96
CA ALA A 166 -0.69 10.40 -12.09
C ALA A 166 -1.27 11.00 -10.81
N PHE A 167 -2.17 10.30 -10.11
CA PHE A 167 -2.68 10.76 -8.81
C PHE A 167 -1.58 10.80 -7.74
N CYS A 168 -0.69 9.81 -7.74
CA CYS A 168 0.46 9.78 -6.85
C CYS A 168 1.38 10.98 -7.10
N MET A 169 1.71 11.25 -8.37
CA MET A 169 2.48 12.42 -8.80
C MET A 169 1.82 13.74 -8.39
N ILE A 170 0.50 13.88 -8.57
CA ILE A 170 -0.22 15.10 -8.16
C ILE A 170 -0.12 15.31 -6.66
N GLY A 171 -0.42 14.27 -5.86
CA GLY A 171 -0.35 14.37 -4.40
C GLY A 171 1.06 14.69 -3.90
N GLY A 172 2.07 13.97 -4.42
CA GLY A 172 3.47 14.21 -4.09
C GLY A 172 3.96 15.61 -4.52
N ALA A 173 3.56 16.08 -5.70
CA ALA A 173 3.90 17.41 -6.18
C ALA A 173 3.26 18.51 -5.32
N LEU A 174 1.99 18.36 -4.93
CA LEU A 174 1.30 19.30 -4.04
C LEU A 174 1.96 19.36 -2.66
N SER A 175 2.30 18.21 -2.08
CA SER A 175 3.03 18.14 -0.81
C SER A 175 4.41 18.81 -0.93
N PHE A 176 5.16 18.51 -2.00
CA PHE A 176 6.46 19.14 -2.25
C PHE A 176 6.36 20.66 -2.41
N LEU A 177 5.44 21.14 -3.25
CA LEU A 177 5.22 22.58 -3.45
C LEU A 177 4.77 23.27 -2.16
N GLY A 178 3.94 22.62 -1.35
CA GLY A 178 3.56 23.10 -0.02
C GLY A 178 4.76 23.27 0.91
N VAL A 179 5.67 22.28 0.93
CA VAL A 179 6.94 22.38 1.68
C VAL A 179 7.78 23.56 1.16
N GLN A 180 7.94 23.70 -0.16
CA GLN A 180 8.72 24.81 -0.73
C GLN A 180 8.10 26.18 -0.42
N ALA A 181 6.78 26.30 -0.52
CA ALA A 181 6.06 27.53 -0.21
C ALA A 181 6.24 27.93 1.25
N LEU A 182 6.06 26.99 2.20
CA LEU A 182 6.22 27.30 3.63
C LEU A 182 7.66 27.69 3.98
N ARG A 183 8.66 27.06 3.36
CA ARG A 183 10.08 27.48 3.49
C ARG A 183 10.32 28.87 2.90
N TRP A 184 9.70 29.17 1.77
CA TRP A 184 9.85 30.47 1.11
C TRP A 184 9.26 31.60 1.93
N PHE A 185 8.10 31.37 2.55
CA PHE A 185 7.42 32.34 3.40
C PHE A 185 7.98 32.40 4.83
N ASP A 186 8.96 31.55 5.16
CA ASP A 186 9.62 31.49 6.48
C ASP A 186 8.61 31.46 7.64
N VAL A 187 7.57 30.62 7.50
CA VAL A 187 6.49 30.54 8.50
C VAL A 187 6.96 29.67 9.66
N ASP A 188 7.62 30.28 10.64
CA ASP A 188 8.12 29.61 11.86
C ASP A 188 7.06 28.75 12.56
N ALA A 189 5.79 29.15 12.49
CA ALA A 189 4.68 28.44 13.13
C ALA A 189 4.34 27.09 12.47
N LEU A 190 4.84 26.81 11.26
CA LEU A 190 4.53 25.62 10.48
C LEU A 190 5.81 24.95 10.01
N PRO A 191 6.54 24.26 10.90
CA PRO A 191 7.77 23.60 10.52
C PRO A 191 7.49 22.51 9.50
N VAL A 192 8.39 22.40 8.52
CA VAL A 192 8.30 21.43 7.43
C VAL A 192 9.52 20.54 7.43
N MET A 193 9.30 19.29 7.03
CA MET A 193 10.35 18.29 6.91
C MET A 193 11.55 18.78 6.08
N GLY A 194 12.77 18.53 6.57
CA GLY A 194 14.03 18.82 5.89
C GLY A 194 14.32 17.85 4.73
N ASP A 195 14.54 16.58 5.08
CA ASP A 195 14.86 15.49 4.16
C ASP A 195 13.89 14.32 4.34
N GLN A 196 13.20 13.97 3.25
CA GLN A 196 12.23 12.88 3.24
C GLN A 196 12.87 11.51 3.39
N LEU A 197 13.99 11.24 2.72
CA LEU A 197 14.61 9.91 2.76
C LEU A 197 15.14 9.62 4.16
N ALA A 198 15.76 10.61 4.80
CA ALA A 198 16.15 10.51 6.20
C ALA A 198 14.93 10.27 7.12
N ALA A 199 13.81 10.97 6.90
CA ALA A 199 12.60 10.81 7.71
C ALA A 199 12.00 9.39 7.63
N ILE A 200 12.06 8.76 6.46
CA ILE A 200 11.62 7.36 6.27
C ILE A 200 12.74 6.33 6.50
N GLY A 201 13.93 6.77 6.92
CA GLY A 201 15.07 5.91 7.24
C GLY A 201 15.75 5.26 6.03
N VAL A 202 15.55 5.79 4.83
CA VAL A 202 16.20 5.29 3.60
C VAL A 202 17.59 5.90 3.45
N LYS A 203 18.62 5.08 3.63
CA LYS A 203 20.04 5.44 3.53
C LYS A 203 20.75 4.74 2.37
N SER A 204 20.17 3.67 1.85
CA SER A 204 20.72 2.86 0.76
C SER A 204 19.67 2.48 -0.29
N PRO A 205 20.08 2.07 -1.51
CA PRO A 205 19.15 1.53 -2.51
C PRO A 205 18.38 0.28 -2.02
N VAL A 206 18.97 -0.52 -1.14
CA VAL A 206 18.29 -1.70 -0.56
C VAL A 206 17.19 -1.24 0.40
N ASP A 207 17.43 -0.18 1.17
CA ASP A 207 16.43 0.43 2.05
C ASP A 207 15.25 0.94 1.23
N LEU A 208 15.54 1.59 0.09
CA LEU A 208 14.51 2.09 -0.82
C LEU A 208 13.65 0.94 -1.36
N LEU A 209 14.26 -0.17 -1.82
CA LEU A 209 13.52 -1.33 -2.29
C LEU A 209 12.69 -1.99 -1.19
N ALA A 210 13.22 -2.08 0.03
CA ALA A 210 12.49 -2.62 1.17
C ALA A 210 11.31 -1.73 1.56
N ALA A 211 11.52 -0.41 1.65
CA ALA A 211 10.49 0.57 1.94
C ALA A 211 9.40 0.55 0.85
N LEU A 212 9.79 0.46 -0.43
CA LEU A 212 8.88 0.36 -1.56
C LEU A 212 7.93 -0.84 -1.44
N VAL A 213 8.48 -2.03 -1.15
CA VAL A 213 7.67 -3.25 -1.00
C VAL A 213 6.70 -3.11 0.16
N VAL A 214 7.15 -2.56 1.28
CA VAL A 214 6.29 -2.34 2.45
C VAL A 214 5.22 -1.30 2.17
N ALA A 215 5.55 -0.18 1.51
CA ALA A 215 4.62 0.88 1.17
C ALA A 215 3.46 0.33 0.35
N VAL A 216 3.72 -0.37 -0.76
CA VAL A 216 2.64 -0.92 -1.59
C VAL A 216 1.91 -2.09 -0.92
N ALA A 217 2.60 -2.91 -0.12
CA ALA A 217 1.96 -3.99 0.62
C ALA A 217 0.99 -3.45 1.67
N VAL A 218 1.41 -2.47 2.47
CA VAL A 218 0.63 -1.91 3.56
C VAL A 218 -0.42 -0.95 3.03
N GLU A 219 -0.02 0.06 2.26
CA GLU A 219 -0.93 1.11 1.80
C GLU A 219 -1.91 0.59 0.75
N ASP A 220 -1.44 -0.02 -0.34
CA ASP A 220 -2.36 -0.41 -1.41
C ASP A 220 -3.19 -1.64 -1.07
N VAL A 221 -2.57 -2.68 -0.48
CA VAL A 221 -3.29 -3.93 -0.20
C VAL A 221 -4.13 -3.83 1.07
N VAL A 222 -3.57 -3.33 2.18
CA VAL A 222 -4.27 -3.33 3.47
C VAL A 222 -5.14 -2.08 3.63
N ILE A 223 -4.53 -0.90 3.57
CA ILE A 223 -5.21 0.37 3.89
C ILE A 223 -6.23 0.72 2.81
N VAL A 224 -5.85 0.71 1.53
CA VAL A 224 -6.75 1.06 0.43
C VAL A 224 -7.66 -0.13 0.08
N ALA A 225 -7.10 -1.24 -0.44
CA ALA A 225 -7.92 -2.28 -1.05
C ALA A 225 -8.75 -3.08 -0.03
N ALA A 226 -8.11 -3.68 0.99
CA ALA A 226 -8.80 -4.55 1.94
C ALA A 226 -9.84 -3.78 2.78
N THR A 227 -9.45 -2.64 3.35
CA THR A 227 -10.38 -1.80 4.13
C THR A 227 -11.56 -1.36 3.28
N ALA A 228 -11.34 -0.82 2.07
CA ALA A 228 -12.42 -0.40 1.20
C ALA A 228 -13.32 -1.56 0.77
N ALA A 229 -12.75 -2.72 0.46
CA ALA A 229 -13.52 -3.89 0.04
C ALA A 229 -14.39 -4.45 1.16
N LEU A 230 -13.87 -4.55 2.39
CA LEU A 230 -14.63 -4.99 3.56
C LEU A 230 -15.72 -3.99 3.96
N MET A 231 -15.42 -2.69 3.95
CA MET A 231 -16.42 -1.66 4.25
C MET A 231 -17.52 -1.61 3.19
N THR A 232 -17.16 -1.75 1.90
CA THR A 232 -18.12 -1.86 0.80
C THR A 232 -19.00 -3.09 0.96
N ALA A 233 -18.40 -4.25 1.28
CA ALA A 233 -19.13 -5.48 1.50
C ALA A 233 -20.08 -5.39 2.71
N ALA A 234 -19.72 -4.63 3.74
CA ALA A 234 -20.56 -4.33 4.89
C ALA A 234 -21.61 -3.22 4.61
N GLY A 235 -21.75 -2.74 3.38
CA GLY A 235 -22.76 -1.76 2.98
C GLY A 235 -22.50 -0.34 3.45
N ARG A 236 -21.24 0.03 3.75
CA ARG A 236 -20.91 1.40 4.17
C ARG A 236 -20.98 2.37 2.99
N PRO A 237 -21.53 3.59 3.20
CA PRO A 237 -21.60 4.59 2.15
C PRO A 237 -20.19 5.05 1.75
N ALA A 238 -20.03 5.42 0.48
CA ALA A 238 -18.73 5.75 -0.10
C ALA A 238 -17.97 6.83 0.68
N TRP A 239 -18.66 7.86 1.20
CA TRP A 239 -18.01 8.93 1.96
C TRP A 239 -17.29 8.40 3.21
N GLN A 240 -17.85 7.41 3.93
CA GLN A 240 -17.19 6.82 5.10
C GLN A 240 -15.91 6.11 4.70
N ILE A 241 -15.91 5.42 3.56
CA ILE A 241 -14.75 4.71 3.04
C ILE A 241 -13.66 5.71 2.65
N TYR A 242 -14.02 6.75 1.89
CA TYR A 242 -13.09 7.81 1.52
C TYR A 242 -12.49 8.51 2.73
N THR A 243 -13.31 8.95 3.68
CA THR A 243 -12.82 9.61 4.90
C THR A 243 -11.87 8.70 5.68
N THR A 244 -12.24 7.43 5.89
CA THR A 244 -11.43 6.49 6.67
C THR A 244 -10.04 6.31 6.05
N VAL A 245 -9.98 6.00 4.76
CA VAL A 245 -8.70 5.76 4.06
C VAL A 245 -7.88 7.05 3.96
N CYS A 246 -8.50 8.16 3.57
CA CYS A 246 -7.77 9.41 3.33
C CYS A 246 -7.23 10.04 4.61
N VAL A 247 -7.98 9.99 5.71
CA VAL A 247 -7.51 10.51 7.01
C VAL A 247 -6.30 9.72 7.49
N ILE A 248 -6.35 8.38 7.40
CA ILE A 248 -5.21 7.54 7.77
C ILE A 248 -4.01 7.86 6.88
N GLU A 249 -4.18 7.88 5.56
CA GLU A 249 -3.12 8.19 4.60
C GLU A 249 -2.42 9.54 4.86
N VAL A 250 -3.20 10.61 5.07
CA VAL A 250 -2.64 11.92 5.44
C VAL A 250 -1.90 11.84 6.77
N ALA A 251 -2.43 11.11 7.76
CA ALA A 251 -1.81 10.96 9.06
C ALA A 251 -0.49 10.15 9.01
N LEU A 252 -0.36 9.14 8.15
CA LEU A 252 0.91 8.43 7.93
C LEU A 252 1.99 9.36 7.40
N HIS A 253 1.60 10.43 6.72
CA HIS A 253 2.48 11.43 6.14
C HIS A 253 2.56 12.72 6.97
N ALA A 254 2.07 12.70 8.21
CA ALA A 254 2.05 13.88 9.08
C ALA A 254 3.45 14.45 9.36
N TYR A 255 4.50 13.64 9.20
CA TYR A 255 5.89 14.09 9.27
C TYR A 255 6.27 15.11 8.18
N PHE A 256 5.41 15.36 7.17
CA PHE A 256 5.55 16.50 6.25
C PHE A 256 5.09 17.83 6.85
N GLY A 257 4.36 17.83 7.97
CA GLY A 257 3.65 19.00 8.51
C GLY A 257 2.35 19.26 7.75
N ALA A 258 1.92 20.53 7.68
CA ALA A 258 0.72 20.93 6.92
C ALA A 258 0.70 20.47 5.44
N PRO A 259 1.84 20.42 4.72
CA PRO A 259 1.90 19.88 3.36
C PRO A 259 1.42 18.42 3.21
N ALA A 260 1.31 17.64 4.28
CA ALA A 260 0.73 16.29 4.26
C ALA A 260 -0.68 16.25 3.64
N LEU A 261 -1.42 17.36 3.66
CA LEU A 261 -2.73 17.48 3.01
C LEU A 261 -2.69 17.23 1.50
N GLY A 262 -1.53 17.42 0.84
CA GLY A 262 -1.35 17.04 -0.57
C GLY A 262 -1.59 15.53 -0.81
N MET A 263 -1.30 14.71 0.19
CA MET A 263 -1.54 13.25 0.16
C MET A 263 -3.03 12.88 0.14
N LEU A 264 -3.94 13.85 0.34
CA LEU A 264 -5.37 13.62 0.12
C LEU A 264 -5.65 13.23 -1.35
N PHE A 265 -5.03 13.92 -2.32
CA PHE A 265 -5.22 13.59 -3.75
C PHE A 265 -4.62 12.24 -4.11
N PHE A 266 -3.51 11.89 -3.46
CA PHE A 266 -2.84 10.60 -3.56
C PHE A 266 -3.78 9.46 -3.15
N ALA A 267 -4.36 9.56 -1.95
CA ALA A 267 -5.28 8.56 -1.40
C ALA A 267 -6.62 8.51 -2.16
N LEU A 268 -7.23 9.67 -2.43
CA LEU A 268 -8.51 9.77 -3.15
C LEU A 268 -8.43 9.11 -4.54
N GLY A 269 -7.35 9.37 -5.28
CA GLY A 269 -7.13 8.82 -6.61
C GLY A 269 -7.05 7.29 -6.61
N ARG A 270 -6.18 6.73 -5.77
CA ARG A 270 -6.01 5.28 -5.63
C ARG A 270 -7.31 4.60 -5.20
N LEU A 271 -7.96 5.13 -4.17
CA LEU A 271 -9.21 4.58 -3.66
C LEU A 271 -10.35 4.65 -4.68
N SER A 272 -10.49 5.77 -5.40
CA SER A 272 -11.51 5.92 -6.44
C SER A 272 -11.35 4.90 -7.57
N ILE A 273 -10.11 4.67 -8.00
CA ILE A 273 -9.79 3.64 -9.00
C ILE A 273 -10.11 2.25 -8.45
N PHE A 274 -9.74 1.95 -7.19
CA PHE A 274 -10.06 0.67 -6.58
C PHE A 274 -11.56 0.43 -6.43
N LEU A 275 -12.33 1.39 -5.92
CA LEU A 275 -13.78 1.21 -5.74
C LEU A 275 -14.51 0.97 -7.07
N ARG A 276 -14.04 1.60 -8.15
CA ARG A 276 -14.62 1.44 -9.49
C ARG A 276 -14.24 0.13 -10.15
N HIS A 277 -12.97 -0.26 -10.08
CA HIS A 277 -12.44 -1.40 -10.86
C HIS A 277 -12.27 -2.67 -10.03
N GLY A 278 -12.07 -2.55 -8.72
CA GLY A 278 -11.79 -3.65 -7.79
C GLY A 278 -10.51 -4.40 -8.15
N ARG A 279 -9.48 -3.68 -8.59
CA ARG A 279 -8.20 -4.24 -9.03
C ARG A 279 -7.09 -3.61 -8.20
N VAL A 280 -6.38 -4.42 -7.44
CA VAL A 280 -5.29 -3.97 -6.55
C VAL A 280 -3.94 -3.96 -7.27
N LEU A 281 -3.73 -4.86 -8.24
CA LEU A 281 -2.43 -4.94 -8.91
C LEU A 281 -2.05 -3.67 -9.68
N PRO A 282 -2.96 -3.02 -10.45
CA PRO A 282 -2.65 -1.74 -11.08
C PRO A 282 -2.33 -0.62 -10.08
N LEU A 283 -2.91 -0.66 -8.87
CA LEU A 283 -2.60 0.30 -7.80
C LEU A 283 -1.15 0.13 -7.36
N ILE A 284 -0.79 -1.09 -6.95
CA ILE A 284 0.57 -1.46 -6.52
C ILE A 284 1.59 -1.02 -7.56
N ILE A 285 1.36 -1.32 -8.85
CA ILE A 285 2.33 -0.99 -9.90
C ILE A 285 2.46 0.52 -10.07
N GLY A 286 1.35 1.25 -10.18
CA GLY A 286 1.38 2.69 -10.39
C GLY A 286 2.04 3.44 -9.23
N HIS A 287 1.72 3.03 -8.01
CA HIS A 287 2.29 3.56 -6.78
C HIS A 287 3.78 3.20 -6.66
N ALA A 288 4.15 1.93 -6.85
CA ALA A 288 5.55 1.51 -6.78
C ALA A 288 6.43 2.25 -7.79
N VAL A 289 5.96 2.46 -9.02
CA VAL A 289 6.72 3.21 -10.03
C VAL A 289 6.91 4.67 -9.60
N PHE A 290 5.88 5.28 -9.00
CA PHE A 290 5.99 6.63 -8.45
C PHE A 290 7.06 6.70 -7.34
N ASP A 291 6.96 5.84 -6.34
CA ASP A 291 7.90 5.82 -5.21
C ASP A 291 9.32 5.50 -5.63
N LEU A 292 9.51 4.58 -6.58
CA LEU A 292 10.82 4.24 -7.10
C LEU A 292 11.45 5.43 -7.83
N ILE A 293 10.71 6.10 -8.72
CA ILE A 293 11.20 7.30 -9.42
C ILE A 293 11.47 8.41 -8.41
N GLY A 294 10.54 8.67 -7.49
CA GLY A 294 10.67 9.67 -6.44
C GLY A 294 11.93 9.43 -5.60
N GLY A 295 12.08 8.23 -5.06
CA GLY A 295 13.22 7.84 -4.22
C GLY A 295 14.56 7.87 -4.94
N LEU A 296 14.62 7.57 -6.25
CA LEU A 296 15.84 7.70 -7.05
C LEU A 296 16.21 9.15 -7.36
N LEU A 297 15.22 10.03 -7.55
CA LEU A 297 15.46 11.44 -7.88
C LEU A 297 15.69 12.30 -6.64
N MET A 298 15.11 11.94 -5.50
CA MET A 298 15.13 12.74 -4.27
C MET A 298 16.52 13.06 -3.70
N PRO A 299 17.55 12.18 -3.79
CA PRO A 299 18.91 12.54 -3.37
C PRO A 299 19.55 13.64 -4.21
N LEU A 300 19.05 13.88 -5.44
CA LEU A 300 19.64 14.84 -6.36
C LEU A 300 19.24 16.29 -5.99
N PRO A 301 20.06 17.30 -6.30
CA PRO A 301 19.65 18.70 -6.24
C PRO A 301 18.45 18.99 -7.16
N LEU A 302 17.61 19.97 -6.81
CA LEU A 302 16.36 20.25 -7.54
C LEU A 302 16.56 20.42 -9.05
N HIS A 303 17.57 21.16 -9.48
CA HIS A 303 17.86 21.35 -10.91
C HIS A 303 18.24 20.04 -11.63
N HIS A 304 18.98 19.14 -10.96
CA HIS A 304 19.25 17.80 -11.49
C HIS A 304 17.98 16.94 -11.56
N ARG A 305 17.06 17.06 -10.59
CA ARG A 305 15.76 16.37 -10.65
C ARG A 305 14.95 16.80 -11.86
N LEU A 306 14.88 18.11 -12.12
CA LEU A 306 14.18 18.65 -13.28
C LEU A 306 14.79 18.17 -14.60
N LEU A 307 16.12 18.17 -14.70
CA LEU A 307 16.82 17.64 -15.87
C LEU A 307 16.60 16.13 -16.03
N ALA A 308 16.60 15.36 -14.95
CA ALA A 308 16.37 13.91 -14.96
C ALA A 308 14.90 13.54 -15.23
N ALA A 309 13.94 14.43 -14.95
CA ALA A 309 12.54 14.22 -15.28
C ALA A 309 12.31 14.11 -16.80
N ILE A 310 13.13 14.79 -17.61
CA ILE A 310 13.04 14.75 -19.08
C ILE A 310 13.34 13.35 -19.64
N PRO A 311 14.51 12.72 -19.40
CA PRO A 311 14.78 11.37 -19.90
C PRO A 311 13.81 10.35 -19.30
N VAL A 312 13.39 10.49 -18.04
CA VAL A 312 12.37 9.61 -17.44
C VAL A 312 11.05 9.72 -18.22
N ALA A 313 10.58 10.93 -18.52
CA ALA A 313 9.37 11.15 -19.32
C ALA A 313 9.50 10.57 -20.74
N ILE A 314 10.67 10.72 -21.38
CA ILE A 314 10.95 10.12 -22.69
C ILE A 314 10.92 8.60 -22.61
N THR A 315 11.56 7.99 -21.61
CA THR A 315 11.55 6.53 -21.41
C THR A 315 10.14 6.02 -21.17
N ILE A 316 9.36 6.68 -20.33
CA ILE A 316 7.95 6.30 -20.08
C ILE A 316 7.13 6.43 -21.37
N GLY A 317 7.26 7.54 -22.10
CA GLY A 317 6.53 7.77 -23.35
C GLY A 317 6.90 6.77 -24.46
N THR A 318 8.17 6.40 -24.56
CA THR A 318 8.63 5.39 -25.54
C THR A 318 8.14 3.98 -25.18
N VAL A 319 8.17 3.60 -23.90
CA VAL A 319 7.57 2.35 -23.42
C VAL A 319 6.07 2.35 -23.69
N GLU A 320 5.36 3.44 -23.40
CA GLU A 320 3.94 3.57 -23.66
C GLU A 320 3.62 3.41 -25.16
N ALA A 321 4.35 4.10 -26.04
CA ALA A 321 4.15 3.99 -27.48
C ALA A 321 4.35 2.55 -27.98
N ARG A 322 5.36 1.83 -27.45
CA ARG A 322 5.60 0.42 -27.78
C ARG A 322 4.48 -0.50 -27.27
N LEU A 323 4.03 -0.29 -26.03
CA LEU A 323 2.90 -1.04 -25.46
C LEU A 323 1.63 -0.84 -26.29
N LEU A 324 1.31 0.40 -26.66
CA LEU A 324 0.14 0.72 -27.48
C LEU A 324 0.21 0.08 -28.87
N LYS A 325 1.38 0.08 -29.53
CA LYS A 325 1.57 -0.63 -30.81
C LYS A 325 1.33 -2.13 -30.67
N MET A 326 1.89 -2.77 -29.64
CA MET A 326 1.68 -4.20 -29.37
C MET A 326 0.20 -4.55 -29.09
N PHE A 327 -0.57 -3.61 -28.54
CA PHE A 327 -2.00 -3.79 -28.32
C PHE A 327 -2.84 -3.57 -29.59
N ALA A 328 -2.34 -2.80 -30.56
CA ALA A 328 -3.03 -2.48 -31.81
C ALA A 328 -2.86 -3.55 -32.90
N GLU A 329 -1.73 -4.28 -32.93
CA GLU A 329 -1.48 -5.29 -33.96
C GLU A 329 -2.42 -6.50 -33.81
N PRO A 330 -3.21 -6.85 -34.86
CA PRO A 330 -4.00 -8.08 -34.86
C PRO A 330 -3.11 -9.29 -34.60
N SER A 331 -3.61 -10.26 -33.84
CA SER A 331 -2.93 -11.54 -33.69
C SER A 331 -2.85 -12.21 -35.08
N ALA A 332 -1.69 -12.09 -35.75
CA ALA A 332 -1.43 -12.72 -37.05
C ALA A 332 -1.69 -14.24 -37.06
N ARG A 333 -1.76 -14.88 -35.89
CA ARG A 333 -2.10 -16.30 -35.71
C ARG A 333 -3.58 -16.65 -35.89
N GLY A 334 -4.48 -15.68 -36.08
CA GLY A 334 -5.91 -15.93 -36.27
C GLY A 334 -6.40 -15.97 -37.72
N ALA A 335 -5.53 -15.70 -38.70
CA ALA A 335 -5.92 -15.55 -40.11
C ALA A 335 -5.57 -16.76 -41.00
N ALA A 336 -5.11 -17.87 -40.42
CA ALA A 336 -4.64 -19.05 -41.14
C ALA A 336 -5.37 -20.35 -40.73
N VAL A 337 -6.66 -20.26 -40.38
CA VAL A 337 -7.54 -21.41 -40.16
C VAL A 337 -8.81 -21.23 -40.97
#